data_AF-A0A940RV38-F1
#
_entry.id   AF-A0A940RV38-F1
#
_cell.length_a   1.000
_cell.length_b   1.000
_cell.length_c   1.000
_cell.angle_alpha   90.00
_cell.angle_beta   90.00
_cell.angle_gamma   90.00
#
_symmetry.space_group_name_H-M   'P 1'
#
loop_
_entity.id
_entity.type
_entity.pdbx_description
1 polymer ?
#
loop_
_entity_poly.entity_id
_entity_poly.type
_entity_poly.pdbx_seq_one_letter_code
_entity_poly.pdbx_strand_id
1 'polypeptide(L)'
;MPGGRIATADLLRDDVPHTAEPGTVILLNGTSSSGKSSIAEALLPLLAETYFHMPVDAFHAMRVDRDIADDDLQAEIDRTSKGFHRAVAGMAAAGNNLVVDYPLSRRWRLLDCLALLDARRVVLVKVYCPRAELVRRETERGDRTPGLAAAQYPVVHAHGVHDVTVDTSRETPRQCAERIARHLYGNPPRPTAFERLSALLASRNTG
;
A
#
# COMPACT_ATOMS: atom_id res chain seq x y z
N MET A 1 5.12 1.55 24.07
CA MET A 1 4.69 0.13 24.14
C MET A 1 3.97 -0.08 25.46
N PRO A 2 2.72 -0.57 25.49
CA PRO A 2 2.09 -0.90 26.76
C PRO A 2 2.86 -2.06 27.41
N GLY A 3 3.29 -1.88 28.66
CA GLY A 3 4.09 -2.83 29.42
C GLY A 3 3.27 -4.03 29.92
N GLY A 4 2.76 -4.84 28.99
CA GLY A 4 2.19 -6.15 29.32
C GLY A 4 3.29 -7.09 29.84
N ARG A 5 3.05 -7.76 30.97
CA ARG A 5 3.97 -8.79 31.47
C ARG A 5 3.91 -10.00 30.53
N ILE A 6 5.03 -10.33 29.89
CA ILE A 6 5.16 -11.58 29.13
C ILE A 6 5.20 -12.73 30.15
N ALA A 7 4.33 -13.72 30.00
CA ALA A 7 4.35 -14.88 30.89
C ALA A 7 5.58 -15.74 30.60
N THR A 8 6.22 -16.32 31.63
CA THR A 8 7.38 -17.20 31.44
C THR A 8 7.07 -18.38 30.51
N ALA A 9 5.83 -18.86 30.48
CA ALA A 9 5.38 -19.90 29.56
C ALA A 9 5.41 -19.45 28.08
N ASP A 10 5.18 -18.17 27.78
CA ASP A 10 5.27 -17.64 26.41
C ASP A 10 6.72 -17.64 25.92
N LEU A 11 7.68 -17.42 26.84
CA LEU A 11 9.11 -17.46 26.53
C LEU A 11 9.64 -18.88 26.29
N LEU A 12 8.90 -19.91 26.72
CA LEU A 12 9.27 -21.32 26.63
C LEU A 12 8.49 -22.10 25.57
N ARG A 13 7.78 -21.40 24.66
CA ARG A 13 7.12 -22.06 23.53
C ARG A 13 8.15 -22.56 22.52
N ASP A 14 8.02 -23.82 22.14
CA ASP A 14 8.86 -24.47 21.12
C ASP A 14 8.18 -24.54 19.74
N ASP A 15 6.94 -24.06 19.62
CA ASP A 15 6.18 -24.00 18.38
C ASP A 15 6.02 -22.57 17.85
N VAL A 16 5.93 -22.44 16.53
CA VAL A 16 5.54 -21.18 15.89
C VAL A 16 4.05 -20.97 16.13
N PRO A 17 3.61 -19.83 16.72
CA PRO A 17 2.20 -19.58 16.98
C PRO A 17 1.35 -19.69 15.72
N HIS A 18 0.20 -20.36 15.85
CA HIS A 18 -0.74 -20.51 14.76
C HIS A 18 -1.35 -19.17 14.32
N THR A 19 -1.29 -18.87 13.02
CA THR A 19 -2.02 -17.77 12.39
C THR A 19 -3.36 -18.26 11.87
N ALA A 20 -4.46 -17.83 12.48
CA ALA A 20 -5.80 -18.29 12.10
C ALA A 20 -6.25 -17.81 10.72
N GLU A 21 -5.99 -16.54 10.40
CA GLU A 21 -6.34 -15.95 9.12
C GLU A 21 -5.26 -14.95 8.67
N PRO A 22 -5.05 -14.79 7.35
CA PRO A 22 -4.23 -13.70 6.85
C PRO A 22 -4.83 -12.34 7.23
N GLY A 23 -3.95 -11.38 7.53
CA GLY A 23 -4.33 -10.01 7.84
C GLY A 23 -4.89 -9.27 6.62
N THR A 24 -5.64 -8.21 6.90
CA THR A 24 -6.23 -7.33 5.89
C THR A 24 -5.20 -6.33 5.39
N VAL A 25 -5.14 -6.11 4.07
CA VAL A 25 -4.25 -5.14 3.42
C VAL A 25 -5.07 -4.01 2.81
N ILE A 26 -4.94 -2.81 3.37
CA ILE A 26 -5.47 -1.57 2.78
C ILE A 26 -4.37 -0.97 1.90
N LEU A 27 -4.48 -1.17 0.59
CA LEU A 27 -3.48 -0.70 -0.38
C LEU A 27 -3.86 0.69 -0.88
N LEU A 28 -3.18 1.72 -0.37
CA LEU A 28 -3.33 3.11 -0.81
C LEU A 28 -2.53 3.33 -2.09
N ASN A 29 -3.22 3.43 -3.23
CA ASN A 29 -2.62 3.59 -4.55
C ASN A 29 -2.82 4.99 -5.14
N GLY A 30 -1.73 5.68 -5.42
CA GLY A 30 -1.70 7.05 -5.93
C GLY A 30 -0.28 7.49 -6.23
N THR A 31 -0.12 8.60 -6.94
CA THR A 31 1.21 9.12 -7.31
C THR A 31 2.00 9.59 -6.08
N SER A 32 3.29 9.87 -6.26
CA SER A 32 4.04 10.75 -5.36
C SER A 32 3.23 12.03 -5.09
N SER A 33 3.31 12.55 -3.86
CA SER A 33 2.60 13.76 -3.41
C SER A 33 1.06 13.73 -3.42
N SER A 34 0.43 12.59 -3.70
CA SER A 34 -1.04 12.46 -3.70
C SER A 34 -1.68 12.42 -2.31
N GLY A 35 -0.91 12.46 -1.22
CA GLY A 35 -1.41 12.45 0.15
C GLY A 35 -1.58 11.07 0.81
N LYS A 36 -1.05 9.99 0.20
CA LYS A 36 -1.15 8.61 0.75
C LYS A 36 -0.68 8.51 2.21
N SER A 37 0.52 8.98 2.53
CA SER A 37 1.09 8.86 3.88
C SER A 37 0.26 9.60 4.92
N SER A 38 -0.22 10.80 4.59
CA SER A 38 -1.10 11.57 5.47
C SER A 38 -2.45 10.90 5.69
N ILE A 39 -2.99 10.21 4.67
CA ILE A 39 -4.20 9.39 4.83
C ILE A 39 -3.91 8.20 5.74
N ALA A 40 -2.78 7.52 5.57
CA ALA A 40 -2.41 6.38 6.42
C ALA A 40 -2.30 6.80 7.88
N GLU A 41 -1.61 7.90 8.18
CA GLU A 41 -1.49 8.48 9.52
C GLU A 41 -2.85 8.85 10.12
N ALA A 42 -3.76 9.43 9.32
CA ALA A 42 -5.11 9.79 9.77
C ALA A 42 -6.03 8.57 9.93
N LEU A 43 -5.76 7.47 9.23
CA LEU A 43 -6.55 6.24 9.22
C LEU A 43 -6.21 5.33 10.40
N LEU A 44 -4.93 5.18 10.76
CA LEU A 44 -4.52 4.30 11.85
C LEU A 44 -5.33 4.48 13.15
N PRO A 45 -5.61 5.71 13.64
CA PRO A 45 -6.39 5.90 14.87
C PRO A 45 -7.89 5.57 14.73
N LEU A 46 -8.39 5.36 13.51
CA LEU A 46 -9.78 5.02 13.22
C LEU A 46 -10.01 3.51 13.12
N LEU A 47 -8.95 2.70 13.10
CA LEU A 47 -9.05 1.26 12.91
C LEU A 47 -9.20 0.55 14.27
N ALA A 48 -10.13 -0.41 14.34
CA ALA A 48 -10.46 -1.13 15.57
C ALA A 48 -9.38 -2.14 15.97
N GLU A 49 -8.73 -2.75 14.98
CA GLU A 49 -7.62 -3.67 15.18
C GLU A 49 -6.27 -2.98 15.01
N THR A 50 -5.18 -3.67 15.37
CA THR A 50 -3.84 -3.16 15.12
C THR A 50 -3.51 -3.26 13.63
N TYR A 51 -3.17 -2.11 13.05
CA TYR A 51 -2.66 -2.01 11.69
C TYR A 51 -1.24 -1.42 11.69
N PHE A 52 -0.40 -1.93 10.80
CA PHE A 52 0.94 -1.38 10.55
C PHE A 52 0.93 -0.51 9.31
N HIS A 53 1.42 0.72 9.41
CA HIS A 53 1.69 1.54 8.23
C HIS A 53 3.02 1.11 7.60
N MET A 54 2.94 0.65 6.35
CA MET A 54 4.08 0.20 5.55
C MET A 54 4.20 1.03 4.27
N PRO A 55 4.90 2.19 4.30
CA PRO A 55 5.21 2.94 3.09
C PRO A 55 6.44 2.36 2.39
N VAL A 56 6.41 2.24 1.07
CA VAL A 56 7.59 1.80 0.31
C VAL A 56 8.79 2.72 0.50
N ASP A 57 8.54 4.00 0.76
CA ASP A 57 9.59 4.99 1.02
C ASP A 57 10.41 4.63 2.27
N ALA A 58 9.82 3.97 3.27
CA ALA A 58 10.57 3.47 4.43
C ALA A 58 11.57 2.37 4.04
N PHE A 59 11.21 1.49 3.09
CA PHE A 59 12.13 0.47 2.58
C PHE A 59 13.22 1.08 1.71
N HIS A 60 12.90 2.14 0.96
CA HIS A 60 13.90 2.91 0.23
C HIS A 60 14.91 3.58 1.17
N ALA A 61 14.46 4.07 2.34
CA ALA A 61 15.29 4.70 3.36
C ALA A 61 16.13 3.73 4.20
N MET A 62 15.80 2.44 4.23
CA MET A 62 16.60 1.41 4.92
C MET A 62 17.91 1.05 4.19
N ARG A 63 18.05 1.45 2.92
CA ARG A 63 19.26 1.15 2.15
C ARG A 63 20.44 1.94 2.70
N VAL A 64 21.62 1.34 2.57
CA VAL A 64 22.88 2.07 2.82
C VAL A 64 22.98 3.26 1.88
N ASP A 65 23.42 4.39 2.42
CA ASP A 65 23.67 5.59 1.63
C ASP A 65 24.93 5.42 0.80
N ARG A 66 24.77 5.25 -0.52
CA ARG A 66 25.82 5.07 -1.52
C ARG A 66 25.38 5.67 -2.84
N ASP A 67 26.34 6.22 -3.58
CA ASP A 67 26.10 6.63 -4.96
C ASP A 67 25.79 5.41 -5.83
N ILE A 68 24.62 5.43 -6.44
CA ILE A 68 24.18 4.46 -7.44
C ILE A 68 24.20 5.18 -8.77
N ALA A 69 24.89 4.63 -9.77
CA ALA A 69 24.87 5.18 -11.12
C ALA A 69 23.43 5.23 -11.66
N ASP A 70 23.09 6.27 -12.44
CA ASP A 70 21.75 6.47 -12.97
C ASP A 70 21.21 5.24 -13.73
N ASP A 71 22.08 4.57 -14.50
CA ASP A 71 21.74 3.35 -15.26
C ASP A 71 21.38 2.15 -14.35
N ASP A 72 21.91 2.10 -13.13
CA ASP A 72 21.67 1.04 -12.15
C ASP A 72 20.53 1.37 -11.16
N LEU A 73 20.18 2.65 -11.01
CA LEU A 73 19.22 3.14 -10.03
C LEU A 73 17.85 2.46 -10.20
N GLN A 74 17.40 2.29 -11.44
CA GLN A 74 16.11 1.68 -11.69
C GLN A 74 16.06 0.21 -11.30
N ALA A 75 17.12 -0.55 -11.58
CA ALA A 75 17.21 -1.95 -11.20
C ALA A 75 17.21 -2.11 -9.67
N GLU A 76 17.86 -1.19 -8.95
CA GLU A 76 17.86 -1.16 -7.49
C GLU A 76 16.47 -0.81 -6.92
N ILE A 77 15.77 0.17 -7.50
CA ILE A 77 14.38 0.51 -7.14
C ILE A 77 13.45 -0.69 -7.36
N ASP A 78 13.63 -1.43 -8.46
CA ASP A 78 12.81 -2.60 -8.78
C ASP A 78 13.11 -3.77 -7.83
N ARG A 79 14.39 -4.01 -7.47
CA ARG A 79 14.76 -4.97 -6.42
C ARG A 79 14.14 -4.62 -5.07
N THR A 80 14.23 -3.36 -4.67
CA THR A 80 13.65 -2.86 -3.40
C THR A 80 12.13 -3.02 -3.40
N SER A 81 11.46 -2.70 -4.51
CA SER A 81 10.01 -2.85 -4.66
C SER A 81 9.57 -4.32 -4.57
N LYS A 82 10.31 -5.26 -5.20
CA LYS A 82 10.06 -6.70 -5.06
C LYS A 82 10.24 -7.18 -3.62
N GLY A 83 11.27 -6.70 -2.93
CA GLY A 83 11.51 -6.99 -1.51
C GLY A 83 10.37 -6.47 -0.63
N PHE A 84 9.93 -5.24 -0.88
CA PHE A 84 8.76 -4.64 -0.23
C PHE A 84 7.49 -5.49 -0.39
N HIS A 85 7.18 -5.97 -1.61
CA HIS A 85 6.01 -6.84 -1.81
C HIS A 85 6.08 -8.13 -0.97
N ARG A 86 7.27 -8.74 -0.88
CA ARG A 86 7.49 -9.95 -0.08
C ARG A 86 7.36 -9.68 1.41
N ALA A 87 7.82 -8.51 1.88
CA ALA A 87 7.64 -8.09 3.27
C ALA A 87 6.15 -7.85 3.59
N VAL A 88 5.41 -7.16 2.73
CA VAL A 88 3.96 -6.97 2.87
C VAL A 88 3.23 -8.32 2.88
N ALA A 89 3.54 -9.20 1.93
CA ALA A 89 2.91 -10.52 1.84
C ALA A 89 3.23 -11.39 3.06
N GLY A 90 4.47 -11.41 3.53
CA GLY A 90 4.87 -12.16 4.73
C GLY A 90 4.18 -11.65 6.00
N MET A 91 4.11 -10.32 6.17
CA MET A 91 3.41 -9.70 7.31
C MET A 91 1.92 -10.04 7.29
N ALA A 92 1.27 -9.92 6.13
CA ALA A 92 -0.14 -10.26 5.97
C ALA A 92 -0.39 -11.76 6.18
N ALA A 93 0.45 -12.63 5.63
CA ALA A 93 0.35 -14.08 5.83
C ALA A 93 0.54 -14.49 7.30
N ALA A 94 1.31 -13.72 8.07
CA ALA A 94 1.48 -13.89 9.51
C ALA A 94 0.29 -13.33 10.35
N GLY A 95 -0.74 -12.77 9.70
CA GLY A 95 -1.96 -12.28 10.35
C GLY A 95 -1.94 -10.78 10.69
N ASN A 96 -0.92 -10.03 10.28
CA ASN A 96 -0.85 -8.60 10.56
C ASN A 96 -1.71 -7.81 9.57
N ASN A 97 -2.55 -6.91 10.08
CA ASN A 97 -3.27 -5.97 9.22
C ASN A 97 -2.36 -4.81 8.81
N LEU A 98 -2.47 -4.36 7.56
CA LEU A 98 -1.53 -3.42 6.95
C LEU A 98 -2.24 -2.25 6.28
N VAL A 99 -1.73 -1.05 6.47
CA VAL A 99 -1.99 0.12 5.61
C VAL A 99 -0.74 0.31 4.75
N VAL A 100 -0.86 -0.01 3.47
CA VAL A 100 0.27 -0.05 2.53
C VAL A 100 0.21 1.20 1.65
N ASP A 101 1.18 2.10 1.82
CA ASP A 101 1.35 3.30 0.98
C ASP A 101 2.24 2.95 -0.21
N TYR A 102 1.62 2.77 -1.38
CA TYR A 102 2.31 2.22 -2.53
C TYR A 102 1.81 2.71 -3.89
N PRO A 103 2.69 3.31 -4.73
CA PRO A 103 2.34 3.66 -6.10
C PRO A 103 2.42 2.42 -7.02
N LEU A 104 1.28 2.02 -7.59
CA LEU A 104 1.19 1.03 -8.67
C LEU A 104 1.59 1.64 -10.04
N SER A 105 2.70 2.37 -10.07
CA SER A 105 3.19 3.14 -11.21
C SER A 105 3.83 2.31 -12.33
N ARG A 106 3.90 0.98 -12.17
CA ARG A 106 4.36 0.04 -13.18
C ARG A 106 3.46 -1.18 -13.18
N ARG A 107 3.09 -1.68 -14.36
CA ARG A 107 2.18 -2.83 -14.49
C ARG A 107 2.66 -4.04 -13.68
N TRP A 108 3.96 -4.36 -13.73
CA TRP A 108 4.52 -5.50 -13.02
C TRP A 108 4.33 -5.41 -11.49
N ARG A 109 4.25 -4.20 -10.91
CA ARG A 109 4.04 -4.03 -9.47
C ARG A 109 2.67 -4.55 -9.05
N LEU A 110 1.64 -4.21 -9.83
CA LEU A 110 0.29 -4.76 -9.62
C LEU A 110 0.29 -6.28 -9.82
N LEU A 111 0.93 -6.79 -10.87
CA LEU A 111 0.99 -8.24 -11.14
C LEU A 111 1.66 -9.01 -10.00
N ASP A 112 2.79 -8.50 -9.48
CA ASP A 112 3.51 -9.13 -8.36
C ASP A 112 2.65 -9.10 -7.08
N CYS A 113 1.97 -7.98 -6.79
CA CYS A 113 1.03 -7.92 -5.66
C CYS A 113 -0.15 -8.89 -5.81
N LEU A 114 -0.75 -9.01 -7.00
CA LEU A 114 -1.86 -9.94 -7.26
C LEU A 114 -1.44 -11.41 -7.12
N ALA A 115 -0.16 -11.72 -7.42
CA ALA A 115 0.38 -13.07 -7.25
C ALA A 115 0.70 -13.40 -5.78
N LEU A 116 1.00 -12.40 -4.94
CA LEU A 116 1.49 -12.59 -3.57
C LEU A 116 0.43 -12.43 -2.48
N LEU A 117 -0.61 -11.61 -2.71
CA LEU A 117 -1.61 -11.26 -1.69
C LEU A 117 -2.90 -12.07 -1.86
N ASP A 118 -3.54 -12.45 -0.75
CA ASP A 118 -4.90 -13.01 -0.81
C ASP A 118 -5.86 -11.90 -1.27
N ALA A 119 -6.33 -12.02 -2.52
CA ALA A 119 -7.20 -11.03 -3.15
C ALA A 119 -8.46 -10.71 -2.33
N ARG A 120 -8.95 -11.66 -1.52
CA ARG A 120 -10.12 -11.46 -0.66
C ARG A 120 -9.83 -10.58 0.55
N ARG A 121 -8.56 -10.41 0.93
CA ARG A 121 -8.13 -9.63 2.10
C ARG A 121 -7.53 -8.28 1.69
N VAL A 122 -7.59 -7.90 0.41
CA VAL A 122 -7.09 -6.60 -0.07
C VAL A 122 -8.24 -5.64 -0.33
N VAL A 123 -8.14 -4.44 0.25
CA VAL A 123 -8.95 -3.26 -0.07
C VAL A 123 -8.07 -2.30 -0.88
N LEU A 124 -8.35 -2.16 -2.16
CA LEU A 124 -7.60 -1.28 -3.06
C LEU A 124 -8.22 0.12 -3.08
N VAL A 125 -7.46 1.11 -2.59
CA VAL A 125 -7.90 2.50 -2.48
C VAL A 125 -7.23 3.34 -3.57
N LYS A 126 -8.05 3.99 -4.41
CA LYS A 126 -7.59 5.04 -5.32
C LYS A 126 -7.42 6.34 -4.54
N VAL A 127 -6.18 6.79 -4.38
CA VAL A 127 -5.85 8.12 -3.86
C VAL A 127 -5.63 9.07 -5.03
N TYR A 128 -6.68 9.79 -5.39
CA TYR A 128 -6.67 10.73 -6.51
C TYR A 128 -6.23 12.13 -6.05
N CYS A 129 -5.51 12.81 -6.94
CA CYS A 129 -5.14 14.21 -6.83
C CYS A 129 -4.90 14.74 -8.26
N PRO A 130 -5.48 15.89 -8.66
CA PRO A 130 -5.25 16.45 -9.99
C PRO A 130 -3.77 16.72 -10.27
N ARG A 131 -3.33 16.50 -11.51
CA ARG A 131 -1.92 16.68 -11.91
C ARG A 131 -1.34 18.05 -11.54
N ALA A 132 -2.10 19.13 -11.72
CA ALA A 132 -1.64 20.48 -11.39
C ALA A 132 -1.33 20.63 -9.88
N GLU A 133 -2.19 20.06 -9.04
CA GLU A 133 -2.01 20.08 -7.59
C GLU A 133 -0.84 19.19 -7.14
N LEU A 134 -0.65 18.04 -7.79
CA LEU A 134 0.52 17.19 -7.56
C LEU A 134 1.83 17.91 -7.82
N VAL A 135 1.93 18.64 -8.95
CA VAL A 135 3.12 19.42 -9.30
C VAL A 135 3.35 20.54 -8.29
N ARG A 136 2.30 21.27 -7.89
CA ARG A 136 2.40 22.31 -6.85
C ARG A 136 2.96 21.75 -5.54
N ARG A 137 2.39 20.63 -5.05
CA ARG A 137 2.82 19.98 -3.80
C ARG A 137 4.24 19.42 -3.85
N GLU A 138 4.65 18.87 -5.01
CA GLU A 138 6.01 18.35 -5.19
C GLU A 138 7.05 19.48 -5.13
N THR A 139 6.75 20.62 -5.75
CA THR A 139 7.58 21.83 -5.64
C THR A 139 7.66 22.35 -4.20
N GLU A 140 6.54 22.39 -3.47
CA GLU A 140 6.51 22.87 -2.08
C GLU A 140 7.24 21.95 -1.09
N ARG A 141 7.24 20.63 -1.34
CA ARG A 141 7.94 19.67 -0.49
C ARG A 141 9.46 19.82 -0.57
N GLY A 142 10.01 20.12 -1.75
CA GLY A 142 11.44 20.38 -1.94
C GLY A 142 12.40 19.21 -1.65
N ASP A 143 11.89 18.04 -1.25
CA ASP A 143 12.65 16.88 -0.77
C ASP A 143 12.87 15.79 -1.83
N ARG A 144 12.33 15.97 -3.05
CA ARG A 144 12.35 14.96 -4.13
C ARG A 144 12.68 15.57 -5.48
N THR A 145 13.21 14.74 -6.38
CA THR A 145 13.40 15.08 -7.79
C THR A 145 12.06 15.53 -8.41
N PRO A 146 11.96 16.78 -8.89
CA PRO A 146 10.74 17.27 -9.54
C PRO A 146 10.36 16.41 -10.75
N GLY A 147 9.06 16.20 -10.95
CA GLY A 147 8.50 15.52 -12.12
C GLY A 147 8.06 14.06 -11.87
N LEU A 148 8.39 13.47 -10.72
CA LEU A 148 8.01 12.07 -10.41
C LEU A 148 6.49 11.91 -10.35
N ALA A 149 5.78 12.81 -9.67
CA ALA A 149 4.33 12.76 -9.58
C ALA A 149 3.67 12.85 -10.97
N ALA A 150 4.20 13.73 -11.84
CA ALA A 150 3.71 13.89 -13.21
C ALA A 150 3.97 12.64 -14.07
N ALA A 151 5.14 12.00 -13.95
CA ALA A 151 5.48 10.78 -14.67
C ALA A 151 4.60 9.58 -14.28
N GLN A 152 4.21 9.49 -13.00
CA GLN A 152 3.36 8.41 -12.49
C GLN A 152 1.87 8.58 -12.82
N TYR A 153 1.42 9.82 -13.00
CA TYR A 153 0.01 10.17 -13.20
C TYR A 153 -0.76 9.33 -14.25
N PRO A 154 -0.25 9.15 -15.49
CA PRO A 154 -0.99 8.41 -16.51
C PRO A 154 -1.09 6.90 -16.23
N VAL A 155 -0.20 6.34 -15.40
CA VAL A 155 -0.06 4.89 -15.25
C VAL A 155 -0.56 4.34 -13.91
N VAL A 156 -0.51 5.13 -12.83
CA VAL A 156 -0.76 4.64 -11.46
C VAL A 156 -2.18 4.08 -11.25
N HIS A 157 -3.17 4.60 -11.97
CA HIS A 157 -4.57 4.16 -11.92
C HIS A 157 -5.03 3.45 -13.20
N ALA A 158 -4.12 3.14 -14.14
CA ALA A 158 -4.47 2.63 -15.47
C ALA A 158 -5.13 1.25 -15.50
N HIS A 159 -5.09 0.50 -14.38
CA HIS A 159 -5.80 -0.77 -14.22
C HIS A 159 -7.32 -0.60 -13.94
N GLY A 160 -7.76 0.63 -13.65
CA GLY A 160 -9.17 1.01 -13.61
C GLY A 160 -9.88 0.73 -12.28
N VAL A 161 -10.00 -0.53 -11.88
CA VAL A 161 -10.87 -0.93 -10.75
C VAL A 161 -10.23 -0.68 -9.38
N HIS A 162 -11.04 -0.17 -8.44
CA HIS A 162 -10.67 0.11 -7.04
C HIS A 162 -11.91 -0.09 -6.15
N ASP A 163 -11.73 -0.42 -4.88
CA ASP A 163 -12.82 -0.59 -3.91
C ASP A 163 -13.32 0.75 -3.36
N VAL A 164 -12.39 1.69 -3.14
CA VAL A 164 -12.66 3.03 -2.63
C VAL A 164 -11.91 4.04 -3.48
N THR A 165 -12.54 5.19 -3.79
CA THR A 165 -11.85 6.36 -4.34
C THR A 165 -11.99 7.53 -3.39
N VAL A 166 -10.87 8.21 -3.13
CA VAL A 166 -10.78 9.44 -2.33
C VAL A 166 -10.06 10.53 -3.13
N ASP A 167 -10.45 11.78 -2.96
CA ASP A 167 -9.90 12.93 -3.69
C ASP A 167 -9.25 13.94 -2.74
N THR A 168 -7.92 13.92 -2.68
CA THR A 168 -7.15 14.78 -1.76
C THR A 168 -7.06 16.25 -2.19
N SER A 169 -7.64 16.61 -3.34
CA SER A 169 -7.82 18.02 -3.71
C SER A 169 -9.12 18.62 -3.19
N ARG A 170 -10.03 17.77 -2.70
CA ARG A 170 -11.35 18.16 -2.20
C ARG A 170 -11.57 17.77 -0.74
N GLU A 171 -10.85 16.75 -0.27
CA GLU A 171 -11.02 16.15 1.04
C GLU A 171 -9.72 16.24 1.84
N THR A 172 -9.86 16.53 3.14
CA THR A 172 -8.75 16.43 4.09
C THR A 172 -8.31 14.97 4.27
N PRO A 173 -7.07 14.71 4.73
CA PRO A 173 -6.63 13.34 5.02
C PRO A 173 -7.56 12.59 5.98
N ARG A 174 -8.14 13.30 6.96
CA ARG A 174 -9.12 12.75 7.91
C ARG A 174 -10.41 12.30 7.22
N GLN A 175 -10.98 13.13 6.34
CA GLN A 175 -12.19 12.77 5.60
C GLN A 175 -11.96 11.58 4.66
N CYS A 176 -10.80 11.53 3.99
CA CYS A 176 -10.38 10.37 3.21
C CYS A 176 -10.30 9.10 4.06
N ALA A 177 -9.66 9.20 5.24
CA ALA A 177 -9.54 8.09 6.18
C ALA A 177 -10.90 7.59 6.68
N GLU A 178 -11.82 8.48 7.04
CA GLU A 178 -13.18 8.13 7.47
C GLU A 178 -13.96 7.41 6.36
N ARG A 179 -13.77 7.77 5.09
CA ARG A 179 -14.38 7.05 3.96
C ARG A 179 -13.83 5.64 3.81
N ILE A 180 -12.52 5.47 3.96
CA ILE A 180 -11.88 4.15 3.91
C ILE A 180 -12.37 3.27 5.07
N ALA A 181 -12.40 3.81 6.30
CA ALA A 181 -12.90 3.10 7.46
C ALA A 181 -14.39 2.71 7.31
N ARG A 182 -15.22 3.63 6.80
CA ARG A 182 -16.65 3.34 6.53
C ARG A 182 -16.83 2.22 5.52
N HIS A 183 -16.01 2.16 4.47
CA HIS A 183 -16.04 1.05 3.52
C HIS A 183 -15.64 -0.27 4.19
N LEU A 184 -14.54 -0.25 4.96
CA LEU A 184 -14.00 -1.44 5.62
C LEU A 184 -15.01 -2.08 6.60
N TYR A 185 -15.69 -1.26 7.41
CA TYR A 185 -16.63 -1.73 8.42
C TYR A 185 -18.10 -1.75 7.95
N GLY A 186 -18.38 -1.27 6.73
CA GLY A 186 -19.72 -1.07 6.19
C GLY A 186 -20.27 -2.22 5.35
N ASN A 187 -19.79 -3.45 5.57
CA ASN A 187 -20.08 -4.63 4.74
C ASN A 187 -19.66 -4.41 3.26
N PRO A 188 -18.34 -4.38 2.97
CA PRO A 188 -17.83 -4.05 1.66
C PRO A 188 -18.32 -5.04 0.59
N PRO A 189 -18.69 -4.57 -0.61
CA PRO A 189 -19.20 -5.41 -1.67
C PRO A 189 -18.15 -6.40 -2.17
N ARG A 190 -18.60 -7.62 -2.49
CA ARG A 190 -17.78 -8.65 -3.14
C ARG A 190 -18.18 -8.80 -4.62
N PRO A 191 -17.26 -9.17 -5.51
CA PRO A 191 -15.81 -9.35 -5.28
C PRO A 191 -15.09 -8.00 -5.09
N THR A 192 -13.98 -7.99 -4.34
CA THR A 192 -13.06 -6.85 -4.21
C THR A 192 -12.44 -6.49 -5.56
N ALA A 193 -11.85 -5.30 -5.66
CA ALA A 193 -11.10 -4.90 -6.85
C ALA A 193 -9.94 -5.86 -7.14
N PHE A 194 -9.25 -6.37 -6.11
CA PHE A 194 -8.20 -7.38 -6.30
C PHE A 194 -8.75 -8.70 -6.84
N GLU A 195 -9.88 -9.18 -6.32
CA GLU A 195 -10.54 -10.38 -6.85
C GLU A 195 -10.92 -10.21 -8.34
N ARG A 196 -11.48 -9.04 -8.71
CA ARG A 196 -11.81 -8.72 -10.11
C ARG A 196 -10.57 -8.65 -10.99
N LEU A 197 -9.49 -8.02 -10.52
CA LEU A 197 -8.23 -7.94 -11.26
C LEU A 197 -7.60 -9.31 -11.49
N SER A 198 -7.58 -10.16 -10.47
CA SER A 198 -7.08 -11.54 -10.59
C SER A 198 -7.88 -12.34 -11.62
N ALA A 199 -9.21 -12.22 -11.62
CA ALA A 199 -10.06 -12.87 -12.61
C ALA A 199 -9.81 -12.38 -14.05
N LEU A 200 -9.63 -11.06 -14.23
CA LEU A 200 -9.29 -10.45 -15.53
C LEU A 200 -7.90 -10.85 -16.04
N LEU A 201 -6.95 -11.17 -15.16
CA LEU A 201 -5.64 -11.68 -15.57
C LEU A 201 -5.73 -13.15 -15.99
N ALA A 202 -6.46 -13.97 -15.24
CA ALA A 202 -6.65 -15.38 -15.57
C ALA A 202 -7.30 -15.55 -16.95
N SER A 203 -8.32 -14.76 -17.28
CA SER A 203 -9.01 -14.83 -18.57
C SER A 203 -8.17 -14.39 -19.77
N ARG A 204 -7.12 -13.59 -19.56
CA ARG A 204 -6.19 -13.17 -20.62
C ARG A 204 -5.08 -14.17 -20.90
N ASN A 205 -4.85 -15.12 -20.00
CA ASN A 205 -3.83 -16.16 -20.16
C ASN A 205 -4.40 -17.44 -20.81
N THR A 206 -5.73 -17.55 -20.93
CA THR A 206 -6.43 -18.70 -21.53
C THR A 206 -6.97 -18.45 -22.94
N GLY A 207 -6.70 -17.29 -23.53
CA GLY A 207 -7.06 -16.94 -24.92
C GLY A 207 -5.85 -16.50 -25.71
#